data_AF-A0A345ZHK3-F1
#
_entry.id   AF-A0A345ZHK3-F1
#
_cell.length_a   1.000
_cell.length_b   1.000
_cell.length_c   1.000
_cell.angle_alpha   90.00
_cell.angle_beta   90.00
_cell.angle_gamma   90.00
#
_symmetry.space_group_name_H-M   'P 1'
#
loop_
_entity.id
_entity.type
_entity.pdbx_description
1 polymer ?
#
loop_
_entity_poly.entity_id
_entity_poly.type
_entity_poly.pdbx_seq_one_letter_code
_entity_poly.pdbx_strand_id
1 'polypeptide(L)'
;MGKFLRSWARLVAPTVGGLATGSVFASGLLALARFMPNTFSLVAAAFSLWLLFALYAFVLGLLPALLYGAPLYAAAQRAGRASYFIAGVIGAAPGLVFLAYAGDWLILAYGVFSGLATHFFAQPRWPWSRLGANNSSKPTPLRGAA
;
A
#
# COMPACT_ATOMS: atom_id res chain seq x y z
N MET A 1 15.04 19.78 3.35
CA MET A 1 13.86 19.48 2.50
C MET A 1 14.08 18.42 1.42
N GLY A 2 15.02 18.60 0.48
CA GLY A 2 15.08 17.78 -0.76
C GLY A 2 15.26 16.27 -0.60
N LYS A 3 15.89 15.79 0.48
CA LYS A 3 15.98 14.34 0.76
C LYS A 3 14.62 13.72 1.09
N PHE A 4 13.69 14.47 1.70
CA PHE A 4 12.37 13.97 2.10
C PHE A 4 11.45 13.83 0.89
N LEU A 5 11.39 14.87 0.05
CA LEU A 5 10.61 14.85 -1.19
C LEU A 5 11.02 13.70 -2.11
N ARG A 6 12.32 13.41 -2.23
CA ARG A 6 12.82 12.24 -2.98
C ARG A 6 12.41 10.91 -2.36
N SER A 7 12.33 10.84 -1.03
CA SER A 7 11.88 9.63 -0.32
C SER A 7 10.38 9.40 -0.53
N TRP A 8 9.58 10.48 -0.46
CA TRP A 8 8.14 10.44 -0.69
C TRP A 8 7.80 10.09 -2.13
N ALA A 9 8.46 10.72 -3.12
CA ALA A 9 8.24 10.43 -4.53
C ALA A 9 8.53 8.95 -4.89
N ARG A 10 9.52 8.33 -4.23
CA ARG A 10 9.82 6.89 -4.40
C ARG A 10 8.75 5.97 -3.84
N LEU A 11 7.95 6.45 -2.89
CA LEU A 11 6.91 5.67 -2.24
C LEU A 11 5.57 5.77 -2.97
N VAL A 12 5.40 6.72 -3.90
CA VAL A 12 4.19 6.84 -4.72
C VAL A 12 3.88 5.52 -5.45
N ALA A 13 4.85 4.93 -6.16
CA ALA A 13 4.62 3.68 -6.89
C ALA A 13 4.32 2.48 -5.97
N PRO A 14 5.08 2.21 -4.89
CA PRO A 14 4.72 1.21 -3.88
C PRO A 14 3.35 1.43 -3.22
N THR A 15 2.97 2.69 -2.97
CA THR A 15 1.66 3.03 -2.40
C THR A 15 0.54 2.74 -3.39
N VAL A 16 0.68 3.15 -4.65
CA VAL A 16 -0.29 2.85 -5.71
C VAL A 16 -0.42 1.34 -5.93
N GLY A 17 0.71 0.63 -6.05
CA GLY A 17 0.71 -0.82 -6.21
C GLY A 17 0.11 -1.54 -4.99
N GLY A 18 0.50 -1.11 -3.78
CA GLY A 18 -0.02 -1.67 -2.54
C GLY A 18 -1.52 -1.43 -2.38
N LEU A 19 -2.00 -0.25 -2.74
CA LEU A 19 -3.42 0.08 -2.75
C LEU A 19 -4.18 -0.79 -3.74
N ALA A 20 -3.70 -0.90 -4.99
CA ALA A 20 -4.32 -1.74 -6.00
C ALA A 20 -4.40 -3.21 -5.56
N THR A 21 -3.28 -3.78 -5.09
CA THR A 21 -3.23 -5.17 -4.61
C THR A 21 -4.10 -5.37 -3.36
N GLY A 22 -4.02 -4.46 -2.38
CA GLY A 22 -4.86 -4.50 -1.18
C GLY A 22 -6.34 -4.44 -1.51
N SER A 23 -6.72 -3.64 -2.51
CA SER A 23 -8.11 -3.55 -2.99
C SER A 23 -8.63 -4.85 -3.52
N VAL A 24 -7.83 -5.49 -4.38
CA VAL A 24 -8.17 -6.76 -5.00
C VAL A 24 -8.28 -7.84 -3.92
N PHE A 25 -7.31 -7.96 -3.01
CA PHE A 25 -7.37 -8.98 -1.95
C PHE A 25 -8.55 -8.77 -0.98
N ALA A 26 -8.75 -7.56 -0.47
CA ALA A 26 -9.81 -7.28 0.50
C ALA A 26 -11.21 -7.50 -0.11
N SER A 27 -11.42 -7.02 -1.33
CA SER A 27 -12.70 -7.17 -2.03
C SER A 27 -12.97 -8.63 -2.43
N GLY A 28 -11.91 -9.41 -2.69
CA GLY A 28 -12.02 -10.82 -3.05
C GLY A 28 -12.40 -11.68 -1.85
N LEU A 29 -11.78 -11.42 -0.70
CA LEU A 29 -12.16 -12.02 0.58
C LEU A 29 -13.63 -11.71 0.92
N LEU A 30 -14.08 -10.48 0.70
CA LEU A 30 -15.48 -10.09 0.91
C LEU A 30 -16.43 -10.87 -0.01
N ALA A 31 -16.12 -10.91 -1.31
CA ALA A 31 -16.94 -11.62 -2.28
C ALA A 31 -17.04 -13.11 -1.93
N LEU A 32 -15.92 -13.76 -1.58
CA LEU A 32 -15.93 -15.15 -1.13
C LEU A 32 -16.78 -15.34 0.13
N ALA A 33 -16.61 -14.50 1.15
CA ALA A 33 -17.38 -14.58 2.39
C ALA A 33 -18.89 -14.40 2.19
N ARG A 34 -19.30 -13.60 1.20
CA ARG A 34 -20.73 -13.35 0.90
C ARG A 34 -21.37 -14.40 0.00
N PHE A 35 -20.60 -15.01 -0.90
CA PHE A 35 -21.15 -15.86 -1.98
C PHE A 35 -20.76 -17.35 -1.89
N MET A 36 -19.99 -17.75 -0.87
CA MET A 36 -19.60 -19.15 -0.63
C MET A 36 -20.72 -20.22 -0.64
N PRO A 37 -22.00 -19.95 -0.27
CA PRO A 37 -23.04 -20.99 -0.29
C PRO A 37 -23.67 -21.25 -1.68
N ASN A 38 -23.30 -20.53 -2.74
CA ASN A 38 -24.14 -20.40 -3.92
C ASN A 38 -23.54 -20.93 -5.24
N THR A 39 -24.43 -21.27 -6.18
CA THR A 39 -24.18 -21.83 -7.52
C THR A 39 -23.20 -21.02 -8.38
N PHE A 40 -22.57 -21.67 -9.37
CA PHE A 40 -21.54 -21.12 -10.26
C PHE A 40 -21.90 -19.78 -10.93
N SER A 41 -23.18 -19.53 -11.21
CA SER A 41 -23.69 -18.27 -11.75
C SER A 41 -23.57 -17.09 -10.76
N LEU A 42 -23.72 -17.34 -9.46
CA LEU A 42 -23.49 -16.35 -8.41
C LEU A 42 -22.00 -16.08 -8.19
N VAL A 43 -21.13 -17.06 -8.45
CA VAL A 43 -19.67 -16.88 -8.43
C VAL A 43 -19.21 -15.94 -9.56
N ALA A 44 -19.76 -16.08 -10.77
CA ALA A 44 -19.45 -15.19 -11.89
C ALA A 44 -19.90 -13.74 -11.62
N ALA A 45 -21.12 -13.55 -11.08
CA ALA A 45 -21.61 -12.22 -10.68
C ALA A 45 -20.78 -11.61 -9.53
N ALA A 46 -20.36 -12.44 -8.57
CA ALA A 46 -19.48 -12.04 -7.48
C ALA A 46 -18.10 -11.57 -7.99
N PHE A 47 -17.59 -12.17 -9.07
CA PHE A 47 -16.31 -11.78 -9.69
C PHE A 47 -16.38 -10.40 -10.38
N SER A 48 -17.48 -10.09 -11.06
CA SER A 48 -17.69 -8.77 -11.67
C SER A 48 -17.87 -7.67 -10.61
N LEU A 49 -18.64 -7.97 -9.56
CA LEU A 49 -18.80 -7.07 -8.42
C LEU A 49 -17.48 -6.86 -7.67
N TRP A 50 -16.67 -7.91 -7.55
CA TRP A 50 -15.35 -7.85 -6.93
C TRP A 50 -14.45 -6.79 -7.56
N LEU A 51 -14.29 -6.81 -8.88
CA LEU A 51 -13.46 -5.83 -9.60
C LEU A 51 -14.01 -4.40 -9.46
N LEU A 52 -15.33 -4.24 -9.48
CA LEU A 52 -15.97 -2.93 -9.31
C LEU A 52 -15.71 -2.35 -7.91
N PHE A 53 -15.86 -3.16 -6.86
CA PHE A 53 -15.53 -2.76 -5.49
C PHE A 53 -14.05 -2.45 -5.31
N ALA A 54 -13.16 -3.25 -5.93
CA ALA A 54 -11.73 -3.00 -5.90
C ALA A 54 -11.37 -1.65 -6.57
N LEU A 55 -11.98 -1.35 -7.71
CA LEU A 55 -11.78 -0.07 -8.41
C LEU A 55 -12.31 1.11 -7.59
N TYR A 56 -13.53 0.99 -7.05
CA TYR A 56 -14.13 2.02 -6.22
C TYR A 56 -13.25 2.34 -5.00
N ALA A 57 -12.82 1.30 -4.28
CA ALA A 57 -11.97 1.46 -3.11
C ALA A 57 -10.59 2.01 -3.48
N PHE A 58 -10.01 1.62 -4.62
CA PHE A 58 -8.78 2.21 -5.13
C PHE A 58 -8.92 3.71 -5.39
N VAL A 59 -9.97 4.15 -6.08
CA VAL A 59 -10.18 5.57 -6.42
C VAL A 59 -10.35 6.41 -5.15
N LEU A 60 -11.16 5.95 -4.20
CA LEU A 60 -11.35 6.66 -2.93
C LEU A 60 -10.14 6.60 -2.01
N GLY A 61 -9.42 5.48 -1.99
CA GLY A 61 -8.26 5.24 -1.15
C GLY A 61 -6.99 5.93 -1.65
N LEU A 62 -6.92 6.30 -2.93
CA LEU A 62 -5.71 6.85 -3.54
C LEU A 62 -5.27 8.16 -2.89
N LEU A 63 -6.22 9.06 -2.70
CA LEU A 63 -5.99 10.40 -2.16
C LEU A 63 -5.48 10.35 -0.70
N PRO A 64 -6.16 9.68 0.25
CA PRO A 64 -5.65 9.55 1.61
C PRO A 64 -4.34 8.74 1.69
N ALA A 65 -4.17 7.73 0.84
CA ALA A 65 -2.92 6.95 0.80
C ALA A 65 -1.73 7.80 0.36
N LEU A 66 -1.88 8.69 -0.62
CA LEU A 66 -0.80 9.56 -1.09
C LEU A 66 -0.54 10.76 -0.18
N LEU A 67 -1.58 11.36 0.39
CA LEU A 67 -1.46 12.55 1.24
C LEU A 67 -1.01 12.23 2.67
N TYR A 68 -1.43 11.10 3.23
CA TYR A 68 -1.14 10.75 4.63
C TYR A 68 -0.32 9.46 4.73
N GLY A 69 -0.75 8.39 4.04
CA GLY A 69 -0.11 7.08 4.15
C GLY A 69 1.36 7.09 3.71
N ALA A 70 1.64 7.59 2.50
CA ALA A 70 2.98 7.62 1.92
C ALA A 70 3.94 8.51 2.73
N PRO A 71 3.59 9.74 3.15
CA PRO A 71 4.45 10.55 4.02
C PRO A 71 4.73 9.91 5.39
N LEU A 72 3.71 9.36 6.05
CA LEU A 72 3.87 8.69 7.35
C LEU A 72 4.79 7.48 7.24
N TYR A 73 4.59 6.68 6.19
CA TYR A 73 5.42 5.52 5.94
C TYR A 73 6.85 5.90 5.54
N ALA A 74 7.04 7.00 4.80
CA ALA A 74 8.35 7.58 4.52
C ALA A 74 9.09 7.99 5.79
N ALA A 75 8.39 8.60 6.74
CA ALA A 75 8.94 8.98 8.03
C ALA A 75 9.35 7.73 8.84
N ALA A 76 8.51 6.69 8.85
CA ALA A 76 8.82 5.42 9.51
C ALA A 76 10.04 4.72 8.88
N GLN A 77 10.18 4.72 7.54
CA GLN A 77 11.36 4.18 6.86
C GLN A 77 12.63 4.94 7.23
N ARG A 78 12.57 6.27 7.27
CA ARG A 78 13.71 7.12 7.62
C ARG A 78 14.18 6.93 9.05
N ALA A 79 13.26 6.67 9.96
CA ALA A 79 13.57 6.33 11.34
C ALA A 79 14.11 4.90 11.50
N GLY A 80 14.18 4.09 10.43
CA GLY A 80 14.56 2.69 10.51
C GLY A 80 13.52 1.80 11.21
N ARG A 81 12.29 2.29 11.39
CA ARG A 81 11.22 1.59 12.12
C ARG A 81 10.19 0.93 11.20
N ALA A 82 10.29 1.11 9.88
CA ALA A 82 9.32 0.55 8.94
C ALA A 82 9.24 -0.97 9.05
N SER A 83 8.08 -1.46 9.45
CA SER A 83 7.75 -2.88 9.57
C SER A 83 6.35 -3.13 9.00
N TYR A 84 6.02 -4.40 8.74
CA TYR A 84 4.67 -4.80 8.35
C TYR A 84 3.62 -4.32 9.36
N PHE A 85 3.93 -4.39 10.66
CA PHE A 85 3.04 -3.90 11.71
C PHE A 85 2.77 -2.40 11.57
N ILE A 86 3.81 -1.57 11.43
CA ILE A 86 3.63 -0.13 11.28
C ILE A 86 2.87 0.19 9.99
N ALA A 87 3.16 -0.50 8.89
CA ALA A 87 2.47 -0.27 7.63
C ALA A 87 0.98 -0.65 7.71
N GLY A 88 0.66 -1.76 8.37
CA GLY A 88 -0.71 -2.16 8.67
C GLY A 88 -1.44 -1.13 9.52
N VAL A 89 -0.79 -0.60 10.59
CA VAL A 89 -1.38 0.44 11.45
C VAL A 89 -1.63 1.74 10.68
N ILE A 90 -0.67 2.20 9.87
CA ILE A 90 -0.83 3.40 9.03
C ILE A 90 -1.99 3.21 8.05
N GLY A 91 -2.08 2.04 7.42
CA GLY A 91 -3.17 1.72 6.50
C GLY A 91 -4.53 1.60 7.19
N ALA A 92 -4.57 1.05 8.41
CA ALA A 92 -5.78 0.89 9.21
C ALA A 92 -6.36 2.22 9.73
N ALA A 93 -5.53 3.25 9.89
CA ALA A 93 -5.93 4.53 10.49
C ALA A 93 -7.24 5.13 9.93
N PRO A 94 -7.40 5.34 8.61
CA PRO A 94 -8.67 5.83 8.05
C PRO A 94 -9.84 4.86 8.32
N GLY A 95 -9.58 3.55 8.27
CA GLY A 95 -10.60 2.53 8.57
C GLY A 95 -11.04 2.52 10.03
N LEU A 96 -10.15 2.80 10.98
CA LEU A 96 -10.51 2.94 12.40
C LEU A 96 -11.43 4.12 12.65
N VAL A 97 -11.20 5.24 11.95
CA VAL A 97 -12.10 6.40 12.01
C VAL A 97 -13.47 6.01 11.49
N PHE A 98 -13.55 5.41 10.30
CA PHE A 98 -14.83 4.97 9.74
C PHE A 98 -15.54 3.91 10.58
N LEU A 99 -14.80 2.97 11.16
CA LEU A 99 -15.35 1.96 12.06
C LEU A 99 -16.04 2.60 13.28
N ALA A 100 -15.45 3.65 13.85
CA ALA A 100 -16.03 4.35 14.99
C ALA A 100 -17.34 5.09 14.63
N TYR A 101 -17.47 5.59 13.39
CA TYR A 101 -18.66 6.33 12.95
C TYR A 101 -19.76 5.45 12.35
N ALA A 102 -19.40 4.41 11.60
CA ALA A 102 -20.33 3.64 10.77
C ALA A 102 -20.33 2.12 11.06
N GLY A 103 -19.43 1.63 11.91
CA GLY A 103 -19.32 0.20 12.22
C GLY A 103 -18.80 -0.66 11.06
N ASP A 104 -18.22 -0.04 10.03
CA ASP A 104 -17.78 -0.75 8.82
C ASP A 104 -16.36 -1.31 8.94
N TRP A 105 -16.28 -2.63 9.12
CA TRP A 105 -15.03 -3.39 9.21
C TRP A 105 -14.30 -3.53 7.87
N LEU A 106 -14.97 -3.26 6.73
CA LEU A 106 -14.40 -3.48 5.41
C LEU A 106 -13.33 -2.44 5.09
N ILE A 107 -13.60 -1.18 5.43
CA ILE A 107 -12.65 -0.08 5.22
C ILE A 107 -11.40 -0.32 6.06
N LEU A 108 -11.56 -0.88 7.27
CA LEU A 108 -10.44 -1.31 8.12
C LEU A 108 -9.61 -2.41 7.45
N ALA A 109 -10.25 -3.49 7.02
CA ALA A 109 -9.56 -4.61 6.38
C ALA A 109 -8.81 -4.15 5.11
N TYR A 110 -9.47 -3.33 4.29
CA TYR A 110 -8.87 -2.71 3.11
C TYR A 110 -7.62 -1.89 3.44
N GLY A 111 -7.73 -1.03 4.46
CA GLY A 111 -6.62 -0.24 4.98
C GLY A 111 -5.43 -1.10 5.42
N VAL A 112 -5.69 -2.15 6.19
CA VAL A 112 -4.64 -3.09 6.63
C VAL A 112 -3.96 -3.77 5.44
N PHE A 113 -4.73 -4.37 4.52
CA PHE A 113 -4.16 -5.09 3.38
C PHE A 113 -3.38 -4.18 2.45
N SER A 114 -3.88 -2.98 2.16
CA SER A 114 -3.18 -1.98 1.36
C SER A 114 -1.86 -1.56 2.01
N GLY A 115 -1.86 -1.28 3.32
CA GLY A 115 -0.65 -0.94 4.06
C GLY A 115 0.40 -2.06 4.04
N LEU A 116 -0.02 -3.30 4.26
CA LEU A 116 0.85 -4.49 4.18
C LEU A 116 1.44 -4.67 2.77
N ALA A 117 0.61 -4.54 1.74
CA ALA A 117 1.03 -4.64 0.35
C ALA A 117 1.99 -3.48 -0.02
N THR A 118 1.74 -2.26 0.45
CA THR A 118 2.67 -1.13 0.28
C THR A 118 4.02 -1.43 0.93
N HIS A 119 4.06 -1.99 2.14
CA HIS A 119 5.33 -2.40 2.75
C HIS A 119 6.04 -3.44 1.89
N PHE A 120 5.33 -4.45 1.41
CA PHE A 120 5.85 -5.51 0.55
C PHE A 120 6.49 -4.96 -0.73
N PHE A 121 5.85 -4.00 -1.42
CA PHE A 121 6.39 -3.36 -2.62
C PHE A 121 7.51 -2.35 -2.33
N ALA A 122 7.50 -1.74 -1.15
CA ALA A 122 8.53 -0.80 -0.74
C ALA A 122 9.84 -1.48 -0.31
N GLN A 123 9.90 -2.82 -0.27
CA GLN A 123 11.11 -3.54 0.11
C GLN A 123 12.23 -3.40 -0.95
N PRO A 124 13.51 -3.36 -0.52
CA PRO A 124 14.69 -3.18 -1.41
C PRO A 124 14.86 -4.23 -2.51
N ARG A 125 14.12 -5.35 -2.45
CA ARG A 125 14.15 -6.41 -3.47
C ARG A 125 13.45 -6.04 -4.77
N TRP A 126 12.57 -5.03 -4.76
CA TRP A 126 11.83 -4.63 -5.95
C TRP A 126 12.56 -3.55 -6.76
N PRO A 127 12.52 -3.57 -8.11
CA PRO A 127 13.27 -2.65 -8.97
C PRO A 127 13.01 -1.17 -8.65
N TRP A 128 11.74 -0.84 -8.38
CA TRP A 128 11.25 0.51 -8.11
C TRP A 128 11.86 1.13 -6.84
N SER A 129 12.17 0.31 -5.85
CA SER A 129 12.79 0.74 -4.59
C SER A 129 14.26 1.15 -4.76
N ARG A 130 14.91 0.69 -5.84
CA ARG A 130 16.33 0.93 -6.15
C ARG A 130 16.57 2.13 -7.05
N LEU A 131 15.53 2.70 -7.67
CA LEU A 131 15.61 3.78 -8.66
C LEU A 131 16.22 5.10 -8.16
N GLY A 132 16.62 5.20 -6.89
CA GLY A 132 17.33 6.37 -6.37
C GLY A 132 18.51 6.09 -5.45
N ALA A 133 19.03 4.86 -5.44
CA ALA A 133 20.33 4.54 -4.85
C ALA A 133 21.46 4.68 -5.88
N ASN A 134 21.27 5.48 -6.92
CA ASN A 134 22.33 5.76 -7.88
C ASN A 134 23.33 6.71 -7.21
N ASN A 135 24.32 6.13 -6.53
CA ASN A 135 25.49 6.80 -5.97
C ASN A 135 26.44 7.32 -7.06
N SER A 136 25.93 7.58 -8.28
CA SER A 136 26.69 8.00 -9.47
C SER A 136 27.41 9.35 -9.30
N SER A 137 27.18 10.05 -8.19
CA SER A 137 27.85 11.31 -7.81
C SER A 137 28.95 11.13 -6.76
N LYS A 138 29.21 9.90 -6.28
CA LYS A 138 30.44 9.63 -5.54
C LYS A 138 31.54 9.39 -6.56
N PRO A 139 32.63 10.20 -6.59
CA PRO A 139 33.78 9.88 -7.42
C PRO A 139 34.26 8.49 -7.01
N THR A 140 34.44 7.63 -8.01
CA THR A 140 35.06 6.31 -7.83
C THR A 140 36.38 6.55 -7.10
N PRO A 141 36.62 5.98 -5.90
CA PRO A 141 37.91 6.13 -5.27
C PRO A 141 38.95 5.56 -6.25
N LEU A 142 39.90 6.39 -6.65
CA LEU A 142 41.04 5.95 -7.45
C LEU A 142 41.68 4.79 -6.67
N ARG A 143 41.63 3.59 -7.24
CA ARG A 143 42.40 2.44 -6.74
C ARG A 143 43.86 2.87 -6.69
N GLY A 144 44.43 3.01 -5.49
CA GLY A 144 45.86 3.27 -5.31
C GLY A 144 46.27 4.53 -4.55
N ALA A 145 45.38 5.24 -3.84
CA ALA A 145 45.79 6.24 -2.86
C ALA A 145 45.92 5.61 -1.47
N ALA A 146 46.98 4.81 -1.29
CA ALA A 146 47.51 4.37 -0.01
C ALA A 146 49.04 4.30 -0.14
#